data_AF-A0A383AEK6-F1
#
_entry.id   AF-A0A383AEK6-F1
#
_cell.length_a   1.000
_cell.length_b   1.000
_cell.length_c   1.000
_cell.angle_alpha   90.00
_cell.angle_beta   90.00
_cell.angle_gamma   90.00
#
_symmetry.space_group_name_H-M   'P 1'
#
loop_
_entity.id
_entity.type
_entity.pdbx_description
1 polymer ?
#
loop_
_entity_poly.entity_id
_entity_poly.type
_entity_poly.pdbx_seq_one_letter_code
_entity_poly.pdbx_strand_id
1 'polypeptide(L)' 'MAKFMNVVRTTVKADCRDEFLKQHSEGLEFDGLASFSLIQTGDYSYCSVGIWDSEDHLIKARPLMIEFLNSIRHMME' A
#
# COMPACT_ATOMS: atom_id res chain seq x y z
N MET A 1 17.58 -14.49 4.44
CA MET A 1 18.08 -13.18 4.88
C MET A 1 16.88 -12.29 5.16
N ALA A 2 16.88 -11.51 6.24
CA ALA A 2 15.76 -10.61 6.56
C ALA A 2 15.65 -9.50 5.50
N LYS A 3 14.43 -8.99 5.28
CA LYS A 3 14.15 -7.88 4.37
C LYS A 3 13.50 -6.72 5.14
N PHE A 4 13.63 -5.51 4.62
CA PHE A 4 12.90 -4.35 5.12
C PHE A 4 11.53 -4.29 4.48
N MET A 5 10.48 -4.21 5.29
CA MET A 5 9.10 -4.28 4.82
C MET A 5 8.19 -3.33 5.59
N ASN A 6 7.18 -2.80 4.92
CA ASN A 6 6.02 -2.20 5.57
C ASN A 6 4.77 -3.02 5.24
N VAL A 7 3.85 -3.09 6.19
CA VAL A 7 2.54 -3.73 6.03
C VAL A 7 1.48 -2.74 6.48
N VAL A 8 0.56 -2.41 5.58
CA VAL A 8 -0.56 -1.51 5.86
C VAL A 8 -1.85 -2.29 5.75
N ARG A 9 -2.65 -2.31 6.82
CA ARG A 9 -3.99 -2.90 6.82
C ARG A 9 -5.01 -1.82 6.51
N THR A 10 -5.96 -2.12 5.66
CA THR A 10 -7.09 -1.25 5.33
C THR A 10 -8.41 -2.02 5.37
N THR A 11 -9.47 -1.32 5.78
CA THR A 11 -10.86 -1.71 5.54
C THR A 11 -11.44 -0.69 4.59
N VAL A 12 -12.05 -1.16 3.51
CA VAL A 12 -12.56 -0.32 2.40
C VAL A 12 -14.08 -0.32 2.46
N LYS A 13 -14.70 0.82 2.17
CA LYS A 13 -16.15 0.90 2.01
C LYS A 13 -16.61 0.01 0.88
N ALA A 14 -17.74 -0.66 1.07
CA ALA A 14 -18.24 -1.64 0.10
C ALA A 14 -18.46 -1.04 -1.30
N ASP A 15 -18.90 0.21 -1.39
CA ASP A 15 -19.12 0.96 -2.63
C ASP A 15 -17.83 1.53 -3.27
N CYS A 16 -16.73 1.60 -2.52
CA CYS A 16 -15.43 2.07 -3.01
C CYS A 16 -14.47 0.95 -3.43
N ARG A 17 -14.87 -0.33 -3.31
CA ARG A 17 -13.98 -1.49 -3.58
C ARG A 17 -13.30 -1.41 -4.95
N ASP A 18 -14.06 -1.18 -6.01
CA ASP A 18 -13.52 -1.22 -7.36
C ASP A 18 -12.62 -0.01 -7.66
N GLU A 19 -12.94 1.15 -7.09
CA GLU A 19 -12.06 2.33 -7.11
C GLU A 19 -10.74 2.04 -6.40
N PHE A 20 -10.79 1.44 -5.21
CA PHE A 20 -9.60 1.07 -4.46
C PHE A 20 -8.70 0.06 -5.20
N LEU A 21 -9.29 -0.99 -5.78
CA LEU A 21 -8.54 -1.98 -6.56
C LEU A 21 -7.91 -1.35 -7.81
N LYS A 22 -8.62 -0.43 -8.48
CA LYS A 22 -8.08 0.29 -9.63
C LYS A 22 -6.87 1.13 -9.24
N GLN A 23 -6.93 1.90 -8.15
CA GLN A 23 -5.81 2.71 -7.64
C GLN A 23 -4.55 1.89 -7.34
N HIS A 24 -4.68 0.60 -7.02
CA HIS A 24 -3.55 -0.29 -6.74
C HIS A 24 -3.12 -1.14 -7.95
N SER A 25 -3.91 -1.18 -9.03
CA SER A 25 -3.61 -1.98 -10.23
C SER A 25 -2.51 -1.40 -11.11
N GLU A 26 -2.31 -0.07 -11.02
CA GLU A 26 -1.30 0.66 -11.79
C GLU A 26 0.11 0.48 -11.19
N GLY A 27 0.21 -0.11 -10.00
CA GLY A 27 1.46 -0.28 -9.27
C GLY A 27 1.89 1.01 -8.56
N LEU A 28 2.52 0.87 -7.39
CA LEU A 28 3.17 1.99 -6.71
C LEU A 28 4.65 1.96 -7.07
N GLU A 29 5.18 3.08 -7.55
CA GLU A 29 6.60 3.22 -7.84
C GLU A 29 7.23 4.18 -6.81
N PHE A 30 8.09 3.62 -5.98
CA PHE A 30 8.93 4.38 -5.06
C PHE A 30 10.38 3.96 -5.24
N ASP A 31 11.31 4.89 -5.05
CA ASP A 31 12.74 4.60 -5.10
C ASP A 31 13.12 3.51 -4.07
N GLY A 32 13.74 2.44 -4.55
CA GLY A 32 14.12 1.26 -3.74
C GLY A 32 12.98 0.34 -3.31
N LEU A 33 11.77 0.48 -3.88
CA LEU A 33 10.70 -0.50 -3.70
C LEU A 33 10.92 -1.70 -4.64
N ALA A 34 11.41 -2.80 -4.07
CA ALA A 34 11.72 -4.02 -4.82
C ALA A 34 10.46 -4.79 -5.26
N SER A 35 9.40 -4.75 -4.45
CA SER A 35 8.11 -5.37 -4.80
C SER A 35 6.97 -4.81 -3.97
N PHE A 36 5.80 -4.74 -4.57
CA PHE A 36 4.54 -4.40 -3.93
C PHE A 36 3.53 -5.53 -4.08
N SER A 37 2.71 -5.77 -3.05
CA SER A 37 1.61 -6.73 -3.12
C SER A 37 0.40 -6.21 -2.36
N LEU A 38 -0.77 -6.27 -3.00
CA LEU A 38 -2.05 -6.06 -2.36
C LEU A 38 -2.69 -7.43 -2.08
N ILE A 39 -2.97 -7.73 -0.82
CA ILE A 39 -3.49 -9.02 -0.37
C ILE A 39 -4.91 -8.80 0.15
N GLN A 40 -5.89 -9.50 -0.42
CA GLN A 40 -7.23 -9.55 0.15
C GLN A 40 -7.25 -10.52 1.35
N THR A 41 -7.73 -10.05 2.49
CA THR A 41 -7.75 -10.79 3.77
C THR A 41 -9.17 -10.99 4.33
N GLY A 42 -10.17 -10.39 3.68
CA GLY A 42 -11.59 -10.52 3.96
C GLY A 42 -12.41 -9.85 2.84
N ASP A 43 -13.73 -9.72 3.01
CA ASP A 43 -14.62 -9.20 1.94
C ASP A 43 -14.22 -7.78 1.48
N TYR A 44 -13.86 -6.91 2.44
CA TYR A 44 -13.40 -5.54 2.18
C TYR A 44 -12.14 -5.17 2.97
N SER A 45 -11.40 -6.18 3.41
CA SER A 45 -10.18 -6.01 4.22
C SER A 45 -8.95 -6.40 3.41
N TYR A 46 -7.96 -5.51 3.37
CA TYR A 46 -6.76 -5.70 2.58
C TYR A 46 -5.49 -5.42 3.38
N CYS A 47 -4.40 -6.05 2.96
CA CYS A 47 -3.04 -5.74 3.42
C CYS A 47 -2.18 -5.37 2.21
N SER A 48 -1.62 -4.16 2.22
CA SER A 48 -0.60 -3.73 1.27
C SER A 48 0.78 -3.99 1.86
N VAL A 49 1.64 -4.69 1.11
CA VAL A 49 2.98 -5.07 1.54
C VAL A 49 4.00 -4.48 0.56
N GLY A 50 4.91 -3.65 1.07
CA GLY A 50 6.07 -3.17 0.33
C GLY A 50 7.34 -3.86 0.83
N ILE A 51 8.19 -4.32 -0.09
CA ILE A 51 9.52 -4.86 0.20
C ILE A 51 10.55 -3.88 -0.36
N TRP A 52 11.56 -3.56 0.45
CA TRP A 52 12.52 -2.50 0.16
C TRP A 52 13.95 -3.02 0.11
N ASP A 53 14.77 -2.39 -0.73
CA ASP A 53 16.18 -2.72 -0.88
C ASP A 53 17.00 -2.42 0.38
N SER A 54 16.57 -1.42 1.16
CA SER A 54 17.19 -1.03 2.43
C SER A 54 16.21 -0.30 3.35
N GLU A 55 16.55 -0.16 4.63
CA GLU A 55 15.82 0.70 5.57
C GLU A 55 15.74 2.16 5.13
N ASP A 56 16.82 2.72 4.58
CA ASP A 56 16.87 4.12 4.16
C ASP A 56 15.85 4.46 3.05
N HIS A 57 15.75 3.62 2.02
CA HIS A 57 14.73 3.74 0.98
C HIS A 57 13.31 3.71 1.57
N LEU A 58 13.03 2.75 2.49
CA LEU A 58 11.75 2.70 3.20
C LEU A 58 11.46 3.99 3.98
N ILE A 59 12.43 4.53 4.72
CA ILE A 59 12.26 5.76 5.50
C ILE A 59 11.99 6.95 4.58
N LYS A 60 12.77 7.10 3.50
CA LYS A 60 12.64 8.20 2.53
C LYS A 60 11.30 8.17 1.77
N ALA A 61 10.74 6.98 1.55
CA ALA A 61 9.45 6.82 0.87
C ALA A 61 8.24 7.13 1.77
N ARG A 62 8.40 7.24 3.11
CA ARG A 62 7.28 7.47 4.04
C ARG A 62 6.41 8.69 3.69
N PRO A 63 6.97 9.87 3.37
CA PRO A 63 6.15 11.03 2.98
C PRO A 63 5.30 10.75 1.74
N LEU A 64 5.88 10.12 0.71
CA LEU A 64 5.16 9.75 -0.52
C LEU A 64 4.07 8.71 -0.26
N MET A 65 4.35 7.73 0.61
CA MET A 65 3.34 6.77 1.06
C MET A 65 2.19 7.47 1.80
N ILE A 66 2.48 8.47 2.64
CA ILE A 66 1.43 9.24 3.34
C ILE A 66 0.57 10.02 2.34
N GLU A 67 1.17 10.63 1.31
CA GLU A 67 0.43 11.32 0.24
C GLU A 67 -0.50 10.37 -0.51
N PHE A 68 -0.01 9.19 -0.88
CA PHE A 68 -0.84 8.14 -1.48
C PHE A 68 -1.96 7.68 -0.53
N LEU A 69 -1.66 7.43 0.75
CA LEU A 69 -2.67 7.02 1.72
C LEU A 69 -3.73 8.12 1.93
N ASN A 70 -3.38 9.39 1.81
CA ASN A 70 -4.32 10.49 1.87
C ASN A 70 -5.22 10.57 0.62
N SER A 71 -4.70 10.25 -0.58
CA SER A 71 -5.51 10.24 -1.81
C SER A 71 -6.57 9.14 -1.81
N ILE A 72 -6.35 8.06 -1.05
CA ILE A 72 -7.30 6.94 -0.94
C ILE A 72 -8.12 6.95 0.35
N ARG A 73 -7.91 7.94 1.23
CA ARG A 73 -8.50 7.97 2.59
C ARG A 73 -10.02 8.02 2.57
N HIS A 74 -10.63 8.67 1.57
CA HIS A 74 -12.09 8.76 1.45
C HIS A 74 -12.77 7.40 1.24
N MET A 75 -12.02 6.40 0.75
CA MET A 75 -12.52 5.05 0.50
C MET A 75 -12.49 4.14 1.74
N MET A 76 -11.86 4.56 2.84
CA MET A 76 -11.64 3.71 4.02
C MET A 76 -12.79 3.78 5.03
N GLU A 77 -12.96 2.72 5.83
CA GLU A 77 -13.87 2.64 6.99
C GLU A 77 -13.14 2.76 8.34
#